data_AF-A0A526XMZ1-F1
#
_entry.id   AF-A0A526XMZ1-F1
#
_cell.length_a   1.000
_cell.length_b   1.000
_cell.length_c   1.000
_cell.angle_alpha   90.00
_cell.angle_beta   90.00
_cell.angle_gamma   90.00
#
_symmetry.space_group_name_H-M   'P 1'
#
loop_
_entity.id
_entity.type
_entity.pdbx_description
1 polymer ?
#
loop_
_entity_poly.entity_id
_entity_poly.type
_entity_poly.pdbx_seq_one_letter_code
_entity_poly.pdbx_strand_id
1 'polypeptide(L)' 'IEKLLSGPAKDAKFILLANPNNPTGTFVPVAEIERLVEQADRLIVLDEAYVDFAPDHALRLVNRHPNLLILRTFSKSYA' A
#
# COMPACT_ATOMS: atom_id res chain seq x y z
N ILE A 1 -9.82 -2.91 3.95
CA ILE A 1 -8.44 -3.45 3.90
C ILE A 1 -8.04 -4.24 5.16
N GLU A 2 -8.57 -3.93 6.34
CA GLU A 2 -8.21 -4.60 7.62
C GLU A 2 -8.38 -6.13 7.62
N LYS A 3 -9.34 -6.67 6.84
CA LYS A 3 -9.52 -8.12 6.67
C LYS A 3 -8.27 -8.85 6.15
N LEU A 4 -7.32 -8.12 5.56
CA LEU A 4 -6.02 -8.67 5.14
C LEU A 4 -5.19 -9.16 6.33
N LEU A 5 -5.43 -8.66 7.54
CA LEU A 5 -4.72 -9.09 8.76
C LEU A 5 -5.20 -10.43 9.31
N SER A 6 -6.44 -10.84 9.04
CA SER A 6 -7.08 -12.02 9.65
C SER A 6 -7.59 -13.05 8.64
N GLY A 7 -7.38 -12.81 7.35
CA GLY A 7 -7.83 -13.68 6.27
C GLY A 7 -7.08 -15.02 6.16
N PRO A 8 -7.37 -15.81 5.12
CA PRO A 8 -6.75 -17.12 4.89
C PRO A 8 -5.22 -17.10 4.82
N ALA A 9 -4.64 -15.95 4.47
CA ALA A 9 -3.20 -15.71 4.36
C ALA A 9 -2.63 -14.96 5.57
N LYS A 10 -3.25 -15.05 6.77
CA LYS A 10 -2.78 -14.37 8.00
C LYS A 10 -1.31 -14.66 8.34
N ASP A 11 -0.79 -15.83 7.98
CA ASP A 11 0.59 -16.23 8.28
C ASP A 11 1.57 -15.89 7.15
N ALA A 12 1.11 -15.16 6.12
CA ALA A 12 1.96 -14.67 5.04
C ALA A 12 3.07 -13.77 5.59
N LYS A 13 4.23 -13.78 4.92
CA LYS A 13 5.40 -12.98 5.33
C LYS A 13 5.24 -11.49 5.03
N PHE A 14 4.36 -11.13 4.10
CA PHE A 14 4.04 -9.76 3.75
C PHE A 14 2.63 -9.64 3.19
N ILE A 15 2.11 -8.41 3.15
CA ILE A 15 0.85 -8.05 2.49
C ILE A 15 1.21 -7.13 1.32
N LEU A 16 0.75 -7.47 0.12
CA LEU A 16 0.86 -6.60 -1.05
C LEU A 16 -0.46 -5.87 -1.24
N LEU A 17 -0.41 -4.54 -1.30
CA LEU A 17 -1.55 -3.67 -1.53
C LEU A 17 -1.23 -2.74 -2.71
N ALA A 18 -1.99 -2.85 -3.80
CA ALA A 18 -1.92 -1.87 -4.89
C ALA A 18 -2.83 -0.69 -4.59
N ASN A 19 -2.28 0.52 -4.64
CA ASN A 19 -3.04 1.75 -4.43
C ASN A 19 -2.52 2.91 -5.30
N PRO A 20 -3.27 3.35 -6.33
CA PRO A 20 -4.55 2.80 -6.80
C PRO A 20 -4.49 1.33 -7.25
N ASN A 21 -5.57 0.59 -7.03
CA ASN A 21 -5.66 -0.83 -7.37
C ASN A 21 -5.84 -1.06 -8.88
N ASN A 22 -5.13 -2.04 -9.44
CA ASN A 22 -5.36 -2.58 -10.78
C ASN A 22 -6.10 -3.93 -10.66
N PRO A 23 -7.25 -4.17 -11.33
CA PRO A 23 -7.84 -3.38 -12.42
C PRO A 23 -8.95 -2.40 -12.03
N THR A 24 -9.32 -2.30 -10.76
CA THR A 24 -10.55 -1.58 -10.36
C THR A 24 -10.40 -0.06 -10.32
N GLY A 25 -9.17 0.47 -10.33
CA GLY A 25 -8.88 1.88 -10.13
C GLY A 25 -9.16 2.38 -8.71
N THR A 26 -9.52 1.49 -7.78
CA THR A 26 -9.94 1.87 -6.43
C THR A 26 -8.78 2.50 -5.68
N PHE A 27 -9.03 3.68 -5.09
CA PHE A 27 -8.10 4.36 -4.21
C PHE A 27 -8.50 4.15 -2.74
N VAL A 28 -7.54 3.75 -1.93
CA VAL A 28 -7.63 3.64 -0.47
C VAL A 28 -6.97 4.88 0.13
N PRO A 29 -7.66 5.62 1.03
CA PRO A 29 -7.07 6.78 1.70
C PRO A 29 -5.79 6.43 2.46
N VAL A 30 -4.80 7.33 2.42
CA VAL A 30 -3.50 7.12 3.08
C VAL A 30 -3.65 6.90 4.59
N ALA A 31 -4.63 7.54 5.24
CA ALA A 31 -4.92 7.33 6.65
C ALA A 31 -5.38 5.89 6.96
N GLU A 32 -6.09 5.22 6.05
CA GLU A 32 -6.45 3.82 6.23
C GLU A 32 -5.23 2.91 6.03
N ILE A 33 -4.36 3.24 5.08
CA ILE A 33 -3.09 2.53 4.87
C ILE A 33 -2.19 2.65 6.10
N GLU A 34 -2.07 3.86 6.67
CA GLU A 34 -1.29 4.08 7.91
C GLU A 34 -1.81 3.19 9.04
N ARG A 35 -3.14 3.10 9.26
CA ARG A 35 -3.73 2.19 10.25
C ARG A 35 -3.40 0.72 9.98
N LEU A 36 -3.45 0.28 8.72
CA LEU A 36 -3.06 -1.08 8.35
C LEU A 36 -1.59 -1.35 8.68
N VAL A 37 -0.71 -0.39 8.39
CA VAL A 37 0.73 -0.49 8.65
C VAL A 37 1.02 -0.50 10.15
N GLU A 38 0.33 0.31 10.95
CA GLU A 38 0.45 0.34 12.41
C GLU A 38 0.03 -0.97 13.08
N GLN A 39 -0.99 -1.64 12.54
CA GLN A 39 -1.51 -2.90 13.08
C GLN A 39 -0.78 -4.14 12.57
N ALA A 40 -0.04 -4.03 11.48
CA ALA A 40 0.63 -5.16 10.85
C ALA A 40 1.94 -5.54 11.58
N ASP A 41 2.01 -6.81 12.00
CA ASP A 41 3.21 -7.47 12.53
C ASP A 41 4.16 -8.01 11.43
N ARG A 42 3.88 -7.67 10.16
CA ARG A 42 4.59 -8.13 8.96
C ARG A 42 4.80 -6.99 7.98
N LEU A 43 5.64 -7.20 6.98
CA LEU A 43 5.93 -6.21 5.94
C LEU A 43 4.65 -5.87 5.15
N ILE A 44 4.39 -4.58 4.98
CA ILE A 44 3.41 -4.04 4.03
C ILE A 44 4.17 -3.57 2.80
N VAL A 45 3.86 -4.15 1.65
CA VAL A 45 4.33 -3.69 0.35
C VAL A 45 3.21 -2.91 -0.30
N LEU A 46 3.40 -1.61 -0.44
CA LEU A 46 2.45 -0.71 -1.10
C LEU A 46 2.91 -0.44 -2.53
N ASP A 47 2.17 -0.95 -3.50
CA ASP A 47 2.39 -0.67 -4.92
C ASP A 47 1.65 0.62 -5.32
N GLU A 48 2.43 1.68 -5.51
CA GLU A 48 2.02 3.02 -5.93
C GLU A 48 2.28 3.24 -7.44
N ALA A 49 2.18 2.20 -8.27
CA ALA A 49 2.42 2.31 -9.71
C ALA A 49 1.57 3.37 -10.44
N TYR A 50 0.37 3.67 -9.93
CA TYR A 50 -0.57 4.65 -10.51
C TYR A 50 -0.74 5.89 -9.63
N VAL A 51 0.17 6.15 -8.69
CA VAL A 51 0.00 7.19 -7.67
C VAL A 51 -0.03 8.60 -8.23
N ASP A 52 0.60 8.87 -9.38
CA ASP A 52 0.55 10.22 -9.99
C ASP A 52 -0.87 10.58 -10.50
N PHE A 53 -1.77 9.59 -10.62
CA PHE A 53 -3.18 9.79 -10.95
C PHE A 53 -4.09 9.78 -9.71
N ALA A 54 -3.52 9.64 -8.50
CA ALA A 54 -4.24 9.52 -7.24
C ALA A 54 -4.34 10.87 -6.50
N PRO A 55 -5.33 11.06 -5.62
CA PRO A 55 -5.49 12.32 -4.87
C PRO A 55 -4.48 12.50 -3.72
N ASP A 56 -3.83 11.45 -3.25
CA ASP A 56 -2.81 11.48 -2.17
C ASP A 56 -1.84 10.29 -2.32
N HIS A 57 -0.71 10.31 -1.60
CA HIS A 57 0.33 9.29 -1.63
C HIS A 57 0.97 9.03 -0.27
N ALA A 58 1.44 7.80 -0.04
CA ALA A 58 1.93 7.33 1.25
C ALA A 58 3.43 7.60 1.52
N LEU A 59 4.17 8.25 0.60
CA LEU A 59 5.63 8.42 0.73
C LEU A 59 6.10 8.97 2.10
N ARG A 60 5.33 9.87 2.71
CA ARG A 60 5.61 10.44 4.04
C ARG A 60 5.68 9.41 5.17
N LEU A 61 5.03 8.26 5.00
CA LEU A 61 4.93 7.20 6.01
C LEU A 61 6.21 6.35 6.10
N VAL A 62 7.03 6.29 5.04
CA VAL A 62 8.21 5.41 5.00
C VAL A 62 9.23 5.71 6.11
N ASN A 63 9.34 6.98 6.52
CA ASN A 63 10.26 7.40 7.58
C ASN A 63 9.74 7.07 8.99
N ARG A 64 8.45 6.74 9.13
CA ARG A 64 7.78 6.48 10.41
C ARG A 64 7.53 4.99 10.65
N HIS A 65 7.41 4.21 9.58
CA HIS A 65 7.00 2.81 9.65
C HIS A 65 8.06 1.89 9.03
N PRO A 66 8.91 1.23 9.84
CA PRO A 66 9.98 0.37 9.33
C PRO A 66 9.46 -0.90 8.63
N ASN A 67 8.19 -1.24 8.83
CA ASN A 67 7.49 -2.36 8.19
C ASN A 67 6.76 -1.95 6.90
N LEU A 68 7.08 -0.79 6.31
CA LEU A 68 6.47 -0.31 5.06
C LEU A 68 7.52 -0.22 3.94
N LEU A 69 7.24 -0.89 2.82
CA LEU A 69 7.96 -0.77 1.56
C LEU A 69 7.02 -0.16 0.50
N ILE A 70 7.44 0.91 -0.16
CA ILE A 70 6.66 1.56 -1.22
C ILE A 70 7.35 1.30 -2.57
N LEU A 71 6.58 0.84 -3.56
CA LEU A 71 7.02 0.64 -4.93
C LEU A 71 6.43 1.74 -5.82
N ARG A 72 7.25 2.33 -6.68
CA ARG A 72 6.83 3.30 -7.72
C ARG A 72 7.49 2.96 -9.05
N THR A 73 7.01 3.55 -10.13
CA THR A 73 7.49 3.24 -11.48
C THR A 73 7.50 4.45 -12.40
N PHE A 74 8.42 4.42 -13.37
CA PHE A 74 8.42 5.34 -14.52
C PHE A 74 7.60 4.79 -15.70
N SER A 75 7.15 3.54 -15.67
CA SER A 75 6.48 2.90 -16.82
C SER A 75 5.02 3.33 -17.04
N LYS A 76 4.48 4.26 -16.23
CA LYS A 76 3.08 4.69 -16.28
C LYS A 76 2.99 6.17 -16.65
N SER A 77 2.91 7.06 -15.67
CA SER A 77 2.69 8.50 -15.86
C SER A 77 3.81 9.23 -16.60
N TYR A 78 4.95 8.57 -16.84
CA TYR A 78 6.14 9.14 -17.47
C TYR A 78 6.33 8.66 -18.92
N ALA A 79 5.31 8.06 -19.54
CA ALA A 79 5.30 7.62 -20.94
C ALA A 79 3.97 7.94 -21.64
#